data_AF-A0A9E2PQ56-F1
#
_entry.id   AF-A0A9E2PQ56-F1
#
_cell.length_a   1.000
_cell.length_b   1.000
_cell.length_c   1.000
_cell.angle_alpha   90.00
_cell.angle_beta   90.00
_cell.angle_gamma   90.00
#
_symmetry.space_group_name_H-M   'P 1'
#
loop_
_entity.id
_entity.type
_entity.pdbx_description
1 polymer ?
#
loop_
_entity_poly.entity_id
_entity_poly.type
_entity_poly.pdbx_seq_one_letter_code
_entity_poly.pdbx_strand_id
1 'polypeptide(L)'
;MKLSVAGQDRTHDLGRELRRQAAVMERGEANPKPKPSLVAPDIMPLARAQSEAEYLDQLISLIRCRNAVDTLDFAIPRKPGVVSLFMTRLKALLWKLLRYQHDRIAFQQNLINIQLTSALEFELTQRQKETADLKRRVAELEKQSGNCKA
;
A
#
# COMPACT_ATOMS: atom_id res chain seq x y z
N MET A 1 -16.15 31.54 -2.24
CA MET A 1 -16.68 30.20 -2.54
C MET A 1 -17.41 29.69 -1.31
N LYS A 2 -18.65 29.24 -1.44
CA LYS A 2 -19.48 28.70 -0.34
C LYS A 2 -19.37 27.17 -0.37
N LEU A 3 -18.92 26.57 0.72
CA LEU A 3 -18.69 25.13 0.86
C LEU A 3 -19.80 24.52 1.72
N SER A 4 -20.70 23.78 1.07
CA SER A 4 -21.75 23.01 1.75
C SER A 4 -21.39 21.53 1.79
N VAL A 5 -21.34 20.95 2.98
CA VAL A 5 -21.20 19.49 3.18
C VAL A 5 -22.45 18.99 3.88
N ALA A 6 -23.11 17.99 3.30
CA ALA A 6 -24.39 17.45 3.78
C ALA A 6 -25.47 18.54 4.02
N GLY A 7 -25.55 19.54 3.13
CA GLY A 7 -26.54 20.62 3.20
C GLY A 7 -26.28 21.70 4.26
N GLN A 8 -25.25 21.55 5.09
CA GLN A 8 -24.84 22.58 6.06
C GLN A 8 -23.69 23.42 5.49
N ASP A 9 -23.82 24.74 5.61
CA ASP A 9 -22.74 25.67 5.26
C ASP A 9 -21.61 25.56 6.29
N ARG A 10 -20.49 24.99 5.85
CA ARG A 10 -19.29 24.77 6.67
C ARG A 10 -18.13 25.61 6.15
N THR A 11 -18.42 26.66 5.36
CA THR A 11 -17.41 27.51 4.71
C THR A 11 -16.41 28.11 5.71
N HIS A 12 -16.84 28.41 6.93
CA HIS A 12 -15.99 29.05 7.92
C HIS A 12 -14.99 28.07 8.60
N ASP A 13 -15.40 26.81 8.75
CA ASP A 13 -14.61 25.79 9.44
C ASP A 13 -13.71 25.04 8.44
N LEU A 14 -14.33 24.47 7.40
CA LEU A 14 -13.61 23.74 6.35
C LEU A 14 -12.83 24.68 5.44
N GLY A 15 -13.34 25.88 5.18
CA GLY A 15 -12.68 26.82 4.28
C GLY A 15 -11.37 27.38 4.83
N ARG A 16 -11.19 27.44 6.16
CA ARG A 16 -9.91 27.80 6.78
C ARG A 16 -8.91 26.65 6.70
N GLU A 17 -9.35 25.43 6.97
CA GLU A 17 -8.50 24.25 6.88
C GLU A 17 -8.06 23.95 5.45
N LEU A 18 -8.98 24.05 4.48
CA LEU A 18 -8.68 23.89 3.05
C LEU A 18 -7.72 24.95 2.53
N ARG A 19 -7.88 26.23 2.94
CA ARG A 19 -6.92 27.28 2.59
C ARG A 19 -5.55 27.04 3.22
N ARG A 20 -5.52 26.55 4.45
CA ARG A 20 -4.26 26.18 5.12
C ARG A 20 -3.57 25.02 4.39
N GLN A 21 -4.32 23.98 4.03
CA GLN A 21 -3.79 22.84 3.27
C GLN A 21 -3.33 23.27 1.87
N ALA A 22 -4.11 24.07 1.15
CA ALA A 22 -3.72 24.61 -0.15
C ALA A 22 -2.45 25.47 -0.07
N ALA A 23 -2.33 26.33 0.94
CA ALA A 23 -1.13 27.14 1.15
C ALA A 23 0.11 26.31 1.54
N VAL A 24 -0.07 25.14 2.13
CA VAL A 24 1.01 24.17 2.40
C VAL A 24 1.38 23.39 1.13
N MET A 25 0.40 23.08 0.28
CA MET A 25 0.62 22.45 -1.03
C MET A 25 1.35 23.40 -2.01
N GLU A 26 1.02 24.69 -2.03
CA GLU A 26 1.70 25.71 -2.85
C GLU A 26 3.17 25.92 -2.43
N ARG A 27 3.51 25.71 -1.14
CA ARG A 27 4.89 25.80 -0.64
C ARG A 27 5.75 24.58 -0.95
N GLY A 28 5.18 23.52 -1.54
CA GLY A 28 5.91 22.28 -1.84
C GLY A 28 6.36 21.49 -0.61
N GLU A 29 5.91 21.86 0.60
CA GLU A 29 6.36 21.25 1.87
C GLU A 29 5.49 20.08 2.34
N ALA A 30 4.31 19.86 1.75
CA ALA A 30 3.55 18.65 1.99
C ALA A 30 3.05 18.06 0.68
N ASN A 31 3.85 17.16 0.12
CA ASN A 31 3.28 15.99 -0.48
C ASN A 31 3.09 15.00 0.68
N PRO A 32 1.92 14.89 1.33
CA PRO A 32 1.65 13.72 2.14
C PRO A 32 1.45 12.58 1.13
N LYS A 33 2.57 12.09 0.56
CA LYS A 33 2.60 10.71 0.10
C LYS A 33 2.04 9.93 1.27
N PRO A 34 0.95 9.16 1.10
CA PRO A 34 0.37 8.39 2.18
C PRO A 34 1.54 7.61 2.78
N LYS A 35 1.95 7.97 4.01
CA LYS A 35 3.01 7.24 4.69
C LYS A 35 2.47 5.82 4.79
N PRO A 36 3.10 4.81 4.16
CA PRO A 36 2.75 3.44 4.45
C PRO A 36 2.88 3.32 5.96
N SER A 37 1.81 2.89 6.64
CA SER A 37 1.82 2.83 8.09
C SER A 37 2.99 1.93 8.49
N LEU A 38 4.00 2.49 9.17
CA LEU A 38 5.10 1.75 9.79
C LEU A 38 4.62 0.82 10.92
N VAL A 39 3.30 0.78 11.17
CA VAL A 39 2.66 -0.23 12.00
C VAL A 39 2.85 -1.55 11.28
N ALA A 40 3.81 -2.36 11.78
CA ALA A 40 3.95 -3.74 11.38
C ALA A 40 2.55 -4.37 11.52
N PRO A 41 1.92 -4.82 10.42
CA PRO A 41 0.62 -5.43 10.54
C PRO A 41 0.77 -6.65 11.45
N ASP A 42 -0.13 -6.77 12.41
CA ASP A 42 -0.06 -7.82 13.42
C ASP A 42 -0.01 -9.18 12.72
N ILE A 43 1.02 -9.99 13.03
CA ILE A 43 1.22 -11.33 12.49
C ILE A 43 0.43 -12.38 13.26
N MET A 44 -0.13 -12.03 14.43
CA MET A 44 -0.94 -12.95 15.23
C MET A 44 -2.15 -13.56 14.50
N PRO A 45 -2.81 -12.91 13.52
CA PRO A 45 -3.88 -13.52 12.75
C PRO A 45 -3.43 -14.81 12.05
N LEU A 46 -2.26 -14.82 11.40
CA LEU A 46 -1.72 -16.01 10.70
C LEU A 46 -1.62 -17.23 11.62
N ALA A 47 -1.18 -17.02 12.87
CA ALA A 47 -1.03 -18.09 13.85
C ALA A 47 -2.37 -18.63 14.36
N ARG A 48 -3.46 -17.91 14.16
CA ARG A 48 -4.82 -18.27 14.59
C ARG A 48 -5.68 -18.85 13.48
N ALA A 49 -5.20 -18.87 12.24
CA ALA A 49 -5.94 -19.41 11.11
C ALA A 49 -6.26 -20.89 11.35
N GLN A 50 -7.54 -21.25 11.21
CA GLN A 50 -8.01 -22.61 11.47
C GLN A 50 -8.06 -23.48 10.21
N SER A 51 -7.90 -22.87 9.04
CA SER A 51 -7.89 -23.54 7.75
C SER A 51 -6.82 -22.97 6.83
N GLU A 52 -6.37 -23.78 5.87
CA GLU A 52 -5.40 -23.36 4.85
C GLU A 52 -5.93 -22.18 4.02
N ALA A 53 -7.22 -22.17 3.69
CA ALA A 53 -7.84 -21.09 2.94
C ALA A 53 -7.82 -19.76 3.71
N GLU A 54 -8.14 -19.80 5.00
CA GLU A 54 -8.10 -18.63 5.89
C GLU A 54 -6.66 -18.15 6.10
N TYR A 55 -5.70 -19.06 6.24
CA TYR A 55 -4.28 -18.73 6.34
C TYR A 55 -3.77 -18.00 5.09
N LEU A 56 -4.10 -18.52 3.90
CA LEU A 56 -3.66 -17.93 2.63
C LEU A 56 -4.27 -16.54 2.40
N ASP A 57 -5.54 -16.33 2.74
CA ASP A 57 -6.20 -15.03 2.61
C ASP A 57 -5.56 -13.98 3.53
N GLN A 58 -5.30 -14.35 4.79
CA GLN A 58 -4.60 -13.49 5.74
C GLN A 58 -3.15 -13.22 5.33
N LEU A 59 -2.44 -14.22 4.79
CA LEU A 59 -1.09 -14.06 4.28
C LEU A 59 -1.02 -13.04 3.12
N ILE A 60 -1.93 -13.15 2.15
CA ILE A 60 -2.01 -12.23 1.02
C ILE A 60 -2.30 -10.81 1.49
N SER A 61 -3.22 -10.65 2.44
CA SER A 61 -3.52 -9.35 3.06
C SER A 61 -2.28 -8.70 3.70
N LEU A 62 -1.47 -9.50 4.41
CA LEU A 62 -0.23 -9.02 5.04
C LEU A 62 0.86 -8.68 4.02
N ILE A 63 1.00 -9.47 2.95
CA ILE A 63 1.93 -9.18 1.84
C ILE A 63 1.56 -7.86 1.17
N ARG A 64 0.25 -7.62 0.96
CA ARG A 64 -0.27 -6.37 0.39
C ARG A 64 0.10 -5.14 1.23
N CYS A 65 0.12 -5.25 2.56
CA CYS A 65 0.46 -4.15 3.46
C CYS A 65 1.97 -3.82 3.49
N ARG A 66 2.85 -4.75 3.12
CA ARG A 66 4.32 -4.62 3.27
C ARG A 66 5.06 -4.44 1.94
N ASN A 67 4.35 -4.34 0.83
CA ASN A 67 4.93 -4.31 -0.52
C ASN A 67 5.73 -3.04 -0.88
N ALA A 68 5.66 -1.99 -0.07
CA ALA A 68 6.32 -0.71 -0.31
C ALA A 68 7.60 -0.54 0.51
N VAL A 69 8.74 -0.42 -0.19
CA VAL A 69 10.00 0.10 0.37
C VAL A 69 9.95 1.62 0.33
N ASP A 70 10.10 2.28 1.48
CA ASP A 70 10.13 3.74 1.61
C ASP A 70 11.57 4.24 1.80
N THR A 71 11.97 5.26 1.04
CA THR A 71 13.28 5.93 1.10
C THR A 71 13.17 7.31 1.74
N LEU A 72 12.50 7.37 2.90
CA LEU A 72 12.30 8.63 3.64
C LEU A 72 13.61 9.38 3.85
N ASP A 73 13.50 10.71 3.81
CA ASP A 73 14.65 11.61 3.94
C ASP A 73 15.24 11.58 5.35
N PHE A 74 16.54 11.29 5.42
CA PHE A 74 17.32 11.45 6.65
C PHE A 74 17.63 12.93 6.90
N ALA A 75 17.24 13.44 8.06
CA ALA A 75 17.57 14.81 8.47
C ALA A 75 19.06 14.88 8.85
N ILE A 76 19.87 15.54 8.02
CA ILE A 76 21.30 15.77 8.30
C ILE A 76 21.43 17.00 9.23
N PRO A 77 21.94 16.85 10.47
CA PRO A 77 22.11 17.97 11.38
C PRO A 77 23.16 18.97 10.85
N ARG A 78 22.84 20.27 10.89
CA ARG A 78 23.68 21.37 10.36
C ARG A 78 24.54 21.98 11.47
N LYS A 79 25.85 22.14 11.23
CA LYS A 79 26.76 22.96 12.06
C LYS A 79 26.99 24.32 11.38
N PRO A 80 27.04 25.45 12.10
CA PRO A 80 27.30 26.77 11.51
C PRO A 80 28.75 26.90 11.01
N GLY A 81 28.96 27.53 9.84
CA GLY A 81 30.29 27.82 9.27
C GLY A 81 30.35 27.84 7.73
N VAL A 82 31.29 28.56 7.13
CA VAL A 82 31.49 28.58 5.67
C VAL A 82 31.98 27.23 5.12
N VAL A 83 32.87 26.55 5.85
CA VAL A 83 33.33 25.19 5.50
C VAL A 83 32.19 24.17 5.60
N SER A 84 31.28 24.35 6.55
CA SER A 84 30.12 23.47 6.66
C SER A 84 29.11 23.71 5.54
N LEU A 85 29.02 24.93 4.97
CA LEU A 85 28.21 25.21 3.79
C LEU A 85 28.72 24.42 2.57
N PHE A 86 30.03 24.44 2.30
CA PHE A 86 30.64 23.68 1.22
C PHE A 86 30.45 22.16 1.41
N MET A 87 30.72 21.65 2.62
CA MET A 87 30.52 20.23 2.90
C MET A 87 29.06 19.81 2.86
N THR A 88 28.13 20.68 3.22
CA THR A 88 26.69 20.41 3.09
C THR A 88 26.29 20.32 1.62
N ARG A 89 26.81 21.20 0.75
CA ARG A 89 26.55 21.13 -0.69
C ARG A 89 27.15 19.88 -1.33
N LEU A 90 28.37 19.52 -0.98
CA LEU A 90 29.02 18.30 -1.46
C LEU A 90 28.26 17.05 -1.02
N LYS A 91 27.92 16.96 0.28
CA LYS A 91 27.09 15.87 0.81
C LYS A 91 25.70 15.83 0.17
N ALA A 92 25.07 16.98 -0.09
CA ALA A 92 23.78 17.04 -0.77
C ALA A 92 23.87 16.55 -2.23
N LEU A 93 24.96 16.83 -2.93
CA LEU A 93 25.19 16.38 -4.30
C LEU A 93 25.45 14.87 -4.34
N LEU A 94 26.33 14.38 -3.47
CA LEU A 94 26.55 12.94 -3.26
C LEU A 94 25.25 12.22 -2.87
N TRP A 95 24.46 12.81 -1.97
CA TRP A 95 23.15 12.29 -1.58
C TRP A 95 22.19 12.24 -2.76
N LYS A 96 22.07 13.30 -3.57
CA LYS A 96 21.22 13.28 -4.77
C LYS A 96 21.62 12.20 -5.76
N LEU A 97 22.93 12.04 -6.00
CA LEU A 97 23.45 11.03 -6.92
C LEU A 97 23.17 9.61 -6.42
N LEU A 98 23.42 9.36 -5.13
CA LEU A 98 23.21 8.06 -4.52
C LEU A 98 21.71 7.75 -4.36
N ARG A 99 20.92 8.76 -3.98
CA ARG A 99 19.47 8.68 -3.80
C ARG A 99 18.76 8.32 -5.09
N TYR A 100 19.19 8.85 -6.24
CA TYR A 100 18.60 8.46 -7.51
C TYR A 100 18.70 6.94 -7.76
N GLN A 101 19.85 6.32 -7.44
CA GLN A 101 19.98 4.86 -7.59
C GLN A 101 19.13 4.10 -6.56
N HIS A 102 19.10 4.55 -5.31
CA HIS A 102 18.30 3.91 -4.27
C HIS A 102 16.80 4.02 -4.57
N ASP A 103 16.32 5.20 -4.97
CA ASP A 103 14.93 5.44 -5.35
C ASP A 103 14.56 4.62 -6.59
N ARG A 104 15.46 4.49 -7.57
CA ARG A 104 15.24 3.64 -8.75
C ARG A 104 15.13 2.16 -8.38
N ILE A 105 16.01 1.66 -7.53
CA ILE A 105 15.99 0.26 -7.07
C ILE A 105 14.74 0.00 -6.24
N ALA A 106 14.39 0.89 -5.30
CA ALA A 106 13.19 0.80 -4.49
C ALA A 106 11.92 0.82 -5.36
N PHE A 107 11.88 1.68 -6.39
CA PHE A 107 10.79 1.71 -7.36
C PHE A 107 10.64 0.40 -8.14
N GLN A 108 11.76 -0.16 -8.61
CA GLN A 108 11.75 -1.46 -9.31
C GLN A 108 11.30 -2.59 -8.39
N GLN A 109 11.78 -2.62 -7.14
CA GLN A 109 11.35 -3.59 -6.14
C GLN A 109 9.85 -3.47 -5.84
N ASN A 110 9.33 -2.25 -5.69
CA ASN A 110 7.91 -2.02 -5.46
C ASN A 110 7.08 -2.47 -6.67
N LEU A 111 7.53 -2.24 -7.90
CA LEU A 111 6.86 -2.74 -9.10
C LEU A 111 6.81 -4.28 -9.13
N ILE A 112 7.93 -4.94 -8.84
CA ILE A 112 7.99 -6.41 -8.77
C ILE A 112 7.07 -6.94 -7.67
N ASN A 113 7.08 -6.33 -6.49
CA ASN A 113 6.21 -6.71 -5.38
C ASN A 113 4.73 -6.58 -5.76
N ILE A 114 4.34 -5.51 -6.44
CA ILE A 114 2.96 -5.30 -6.91
C ILE A 114 2.57 -6.35 -7.96
N GLN A 115 3.45 -6.62 -8.93
CA GLN A 115 3.20 -7.63 -9.96
C GLN A 115 3.04 -9.02 -9.35
N LEU A 116 3.94 -9.40 -8.42
CA LEU A 116 3.91 -10.69 -7.76
C LEU A 116 2.66 -10.85 -6.88
N THR A 117 2.32 -9.82 -6.09
CA THR A 117 1.12 -9.83 -5.25
C THR A 117 -0.14 -9.96 -6.11
N SER A 118 -0.22 -9.19 -7.19
CA SER A 118 -1.35 -9.27 -8.14
C SER A 118 -1.47 -10.66 -8.80
N ALA A 119 -0.35 -11.29 -9.15
CA ALA A 119 -0.35 -12.63 -9.74
C ALA A 119 -0.85 -13.69 -8.76
N LEU A 120 -0.42 -13.62 -7.49
CA LEU A 120 -0.89 -14.53 -6.44
C LEU A 120 -2.39 -14.36 -6.16
N GLU A 121 -2.87 -13.11 -6.12
CA GLU A 121 -4.30 -12.81 -5.94
C GLU A 121 -5.14 -13.34 -7.11
N PHE A 122 -4.62 -13.24 -8.35
CA PHE A 122 -5.28 -13.77 -9.53
C PHE A 122 -5.37 -15.30 -9.50
N GLU A 123 -4.26 -15.98 -9.21
CA GLU A 123 -4.21 -17.45 -9.07
C GLU A 123 -5.18 -17.95 -7.99
N LEU A 124 -5.19 -17.30 -6.81
CA LEU A 124 -6.13 -17.67 -5.75
C LEU A 124 -7.58 -17.53 -6.22
N THR A 125 -7.90 -16.41 -6.87
CA THR A 125 -9.24 -16.16 -7.40
C THR A 125 -9.64 -17.19 -8.46
N GLN A 126 -8.70 -17.59 -9.33
CA GLN A 126 -8.94 -18.60 -10.34
C GLN A 126 -9.19 -19.98 -9.71
N ARG A 127 -8.34 -20.41 -8.76
CA ARG A 127 -8.51 -21.67 -8.02
C ARG A 127 -9.85 -21.74 -7.29
N GLN A 128 -10.28 -20.65 -6.68
CA GLN A 128 -11.59 -20.57 -6.03
C GLN A 128 -12.74 -20.77 -7.03
N LYS A 129 -12.66 -20.17 -8.22
CA LYS A 129 -13.65 -20.36 -9.29
C LYS A 129 -13.68 -21.80 -9.80
N GLU A 130 -12.52 -22.39 -10.08
CA GLU A 130 -12.41 -23.78 -10.52
C GLU A 130 -12.98 -24.74 -9.48
N THR A 131 -12.67 -24.52 -8.20
CA THR A 131 -13.20 -25.35 -7.11
C THR A 131 -14.72 -25.21 -6.98
N ALA A 132 -15.26 -24.01 -7.15
CA ALA A 132 -16.70 -23.78 -7.12
C ALA A 132 -17.42 -24.44 -8.31
N ASP A 133 -16.81 -24.39 -9.50
CA ASP A 133 -17.35 -25.04 -10.69
C ASP A 133 -17.32 -26.58 -10.57
N LEU A 134 -16.20 -27.15 -10.12
CA LEU A 134 -16.09 -28.57 -9.84
C LEU A 134 -17.11 -29.03 -8.81
N LYS A 135 -17.30 -28.28 -7.72
CA LYS A 135 -18.35 -28.57 -6.72
C LYS A 135 -19.75 -28.55 -7.31
N ARG A 136 -20.06 -27.62 -8.23
CA ARG A 136 -21.34 -27.58 -8.93
C ARG A 136 -21.53 -28.81 -9.82
N ARG A 137 -20.52 -29.16 -10.62
CA ARG A 137 -20.55 -30.32 -11.51
C ARG A 137 -20.71 -31.63 -10.74
N VAL A 138 -20.02 -31.79 -9.61
CA VAL A 138 -20.19 -32.95 -8.73
C VAL A 138 -21.62 -33.01 -8.19
N ALA A 139 -22.16 -31.90 -7.69
CA ALA A 139 -23.54 -31.87 -7.19
C ALA A 139 -24.59 -32.20 -8.28
N GLU A 140 -24.36 -31.78 -9.53
CA GLU A 140 -25.21 -32.15 -10.67
C GLU A 140 -25.10 -33.65 -11.00
N LEU A 141 -23.89 -34.20 -11.01
CA LEU A 141 -23.67 -35.63 -11.26
C LEU A 141 -24.23 -36.51 -10.14
N GLU A 142 -24.14 -36.08 -8.88
CA GLU A 142 -24.74 -36.76 -7.74
C GLU A 142 -26.27 -36.78 -7.85
N LYS A 143 -26.90 -35.68 -8.28
CA LYS A 143 -28.35 -35.63 -8.54
C LYS A 143 -28.77 -36.57 -9.67
N GLN A 144 -28.00 -36.62 -10.75
CA GLN A 144 -28.27 -37.52 -11.88
C GLN A 144 -28.09 -39.00 -11.51
N SER A 145 -27.06 -39.31 -10.72
CA SER A 145 -26.75 -40.67 -10.29
C SER A 145 -27.70 -41.17 -9.19
N GLY A 146 -28.17 -40.27 -8.32
CA GLY A 146 -29.20 -40.54 -7.32
C GLY A 146 -30.57 -40.82 -7.95
N ASN A 147 -30.91 -40.13 -9.04
CA ASN A 147 -32.13 -40.40 -9.82
C ASN A 147 -32.09 -41.68 -10.66
N CYS A 148 -30.91 -42.29 -10.88
CA CYS A 148 -30.76 -43.52 -11.64
C CYS A 148 -30.88 -44.80 -10.76
N LYS A 149 -30.99 -44.63 -9.43
CA LYS A 149 -31.16 -45.73 -8.45
C LYS A 149 -32.58 -45.82 -7.85
N ALA A 150 -33.55 -45.10 -8.40
CA ALA A 150 -34.98 -45.23 -8.09
C ALA A 150 -35.70 -45.86 -9.27
#